data_AF-A0AAD5QAU1-F1
#
_entry.id   AF-A0AAD5QAU1-F1
#
_cell.length_a   1.000
_cell.length_b   1.000
_cell.length_c   1.000
_cell.angle_alpha   90.00
_cell.angle_beta   90.00
_cell.angle_gamma   90.00
#
_symmetry.space_group_name_H-M   'P 1'
#
loop_
_entity.id
_entity.type
_entity.pdbx_description
1 polymer ?
#
loop_
_entity_poly.entity_id
_entity_poly.type
_entity_poly.pdbx_seq_one_letter_code
_entity_poly.pdbx_strand_id
1 'polypeptide(L)'
;MPLVVFCGLPAAGKSYVATRLVEYLREHVQSDVVYITEATVNVNRLEGYKNGHIEKISRGALRAATEQALNSKTIVVLDALNYIKGSRYEFFCKARAESTTYCVVYVDTPVELALKRNSQLDEPYEPELINAIAARFEVPNEKNRWDHPLFHVTPETLESDGLPLAQIADALRFGQATKAGLATKRAPAVETSFVQELELVTAAIVDALIAYQRDGGIADRLVVPKASAELHLYRSMTAAEVRRHRRQFIKITQMVPCPVSELGDRFVEYLNQQA
;
A
#
# COMPACT_ATOMS: atom_id res chain seq x y z
N MET A 1 5.12 -2.08 4.91
CA MET A 1 6.16 -3.12 4.84
C MET A 1 6.25 -3.65 3.41
N PRO A 2 7.46 -4.05 2.98
CA PRO A 2 7.90 -4.07 1.58
C PRO A 2 7.07 -4.92 0.60
N LEU A 3 7.06 -4.53 -0.68
CA LEU A 3 6.63 -5.36 -1.81
C LEU A 3 7.84 -5.80 -2.65
N VAL A 4 8.02 -7.11 -2.81
CA VAL A 4 8.95 -7.72 -3.75
C VAL A 4 8.17 -8.25 -4.94
N VAL A 5 8.55 -7.85 -6.15
CA VAL A 5 7.96 -8.33 -7.40
C VAL A 5 9.04 -9.05 -8.21
N PHE A 6 8.89 -10.36 -8.38
CA PHE A 6 9.71 -11.11 -9.31
C PHE A 6 9.23 -10.90 -10.74
N CYS A 7 10.14 -10.84 -11.71
CA CYS A 7 9.80 -10.90 -13.12
C CYS A 7 10.82 -11.72 -13.90
N GLY A 8 10.39 -12.34 -14.99
CA GLY A 8 11.23 -13.20 -15.82
C GLY A 8 10.42 -14.25 -16.57
N LEU A 9 11.05 -14.92 -17.54
CA LEU A 9 10.41 -15.92 -18.40
C LEU A 9 9.86 -17.12 -17.59
N PRO A 10 8.86 -17.86 -18.11
CA PRO A 10 8.52 -19.17 -17.56
C PRO A 10 9.77 -20.06 -17.48
N ALA A 11 9.87 -20.90 -16.45
CA ALA A 11 11.05 -21.74 -16.17
C ALA A 11 12.41 -20.99 -15.98
N ALA A 12 12.40 -19.66 -15.82
CA ALA A 12 13.64 -18.89 -15.59
C ALA A 12 14.32 -19.18 -14.24
N GLY A 13 13.60 -19.71 -13.24
CA GLY A 13 14.10 -19.91 -11.88
C GLY A 13 13.53 -18.94 -10.83
N LYS A 14 12.48 -18.18 -11.15
CA LYS A 14 11.84 -17.23 -10.21
C LYS A 14 11.41 -17.89 -8.91
N SER A 15 10.61 -18.95 -8.98
CA SER A 15 10.09 -19.65 -7.80
C SER A 15 11.20 -20.23 -6.92
N TYR A 16 12.34 -20.62 -7.51
CA TYR A 16 13.51 -21.07 -6.76
C TYR A 16 14.10 -19.93 -5.91
N VAL A 17 14.32 -18.76 -6.51
CA VAL A 17 14.82 -17.57 -5.78
C VAL A 17 13.78 -17.08 -4.77
N ALA A 18 12.52 -17.02 -5.16
CA ALA A 18 11.43 -16.51 -4.32
C ALA A 18 11.22 -17.38 -3.08
N THR A 19 11.24 -18.72 -3.23
CA THR A 19 11.09 -19.64 -2.09
C THR A 19 12.22 -19.46 -1.09
N ARG A 20 13.47 -19.42 -1.56
CA ARG A 20 14.64 -19.17 -0.70
C ARG A 20 14.60 -17.81 -0.02
N LEU A 21 14.14 -16.78 -0.72
CA LEU A 21 13.95 -15.46 -0.14
C LEU A 21 12.88 -15.49 0.96
N VAL A 22 11.77 -16.17 0.73
CA VAL A 22 10.70 -16.30 1.73
C VAL A 22 11.18 -17.05 2.97
N GLU A 23 11.92 -18.14 2.80
CA GLU A 23 12.57 -18.88 3.89
C GLU A 23 13.53 -17.97 4.68
N TYR A 24 14.45 -17.31 3.98
CA TYR A 24 15.41 -16.39 4.58
C TYR A 24 14.72 -15.26 5.36
N LEU A 25 13.68 -14.64 4.79
CA LEU A 25 12.93 -13.56 5.44
C LEU A 25 12.20 -14.04 6.68
N ARG A 26 11.60 -15.25 6.66
CA ARG A 26 10.90 -15.81 7.83
C ARG A 26 11.85 -16.13 8.97
N GLU A 27 13.10 -16.51 8.66
CA GLU A 27 14.11 -16.81 9.65
C GLU A 27 14.76 -15.55 10.24
N HIS A 28 15.02 -14.53 9.40
CA HIS A 28 15.86 -13.39 9.77
C HIS A 28 15.08 -12.09 10.03
N VAL A 29 13.77 -12.07 9.77
CA VAL A 29 12.94 -10.87 9.92
C VAL A 29 11.70 -11.17 10.78
N GLN A 30 11.48 -10.34 11.82
CA GLN A 30 10.33 -10.44 12.73
C GLN A 30 9.03 -9.85 12.14
N SER A 31 8.84 -9.96 10.82
CA SER A 31 7.66 -9.43 10.12
C SER A 31 6.91 -10.56 9.44
N ASP A 32 5.59 -10.43 9.33
CA ASP A 32 4.77 -11.40 8.60
C ASP A 32 5.15 -11.41 7.12
N VAL A 33 5.49 -12.58 6.58
CA VAL A 33 5.84 -12.76 5.17
C VAL A 33 4.71 -13.46 4.43
N VAL A 34 4.07 -12.74 3.52
CA VAL A 34 3.02 -13.27 2.64
C VAL A 34 3.64 -13.62 1.29
N TYR A 35 3.59 -14.90 0.94
CA TYR A 35 4.07 -15.40 -0.35
C TYR A 35 2.90 -15.60 -1.30
N ILE A 36 2.90 -14.88 -2.42
CA ILE A 36 1.83 -14.91 -3.42
C ILE A 36 2.39 -15.51 -4.70
N THR A 37 1.73 -16.56 -5.16
CA THR A 37 1.97 -17.27 -6.44
C THR A 37 0.66 -17.44 -7.20
N GLU A 38 0.71 -17.90 -8.45
CA GLU A 38 -0.49 -18.28 -9.20
C GLU A 38 -1.34 -19.31 -8.43
N ALA A 39 -0.69 -20.30 -7.79
CA ALA A 39 -1.38 -21.32 -7.02
C ALA A 39 -2.14 -20.74 -5.81
N THR A 40 -1.56 -19.75 -5.11
CA THR A 40 -2.23 -19.11 -3.95
C THR A 40 -3.50 -18.35 -4.32
N VAL A 41 -3.66 -17.97 -5.58
CA VAL A 41 -4.85 -17.28 -6.11
C VAL A 41 -5.74 -18.21 -6.94
N ASN A 42 -5.58 -19.53 -6.78
CA ASN A 42 -6.32 -20.58 -7.48
C ASN A 42 -6.19 -20.49 -9.03
N VAL A 43 -5.05 -20.01 -9.51
CA VAL A 43 -4.72 -20.00 -10.94
C VAL A 43 -3.74 -21.13 -11.22
N ASN A 44 -4.11 -22.04 -12.11
CA ASN A 44 -3.16 -23.02 -12.63
C ASN A 44 -2.13 -22.32 -13.52
N ARG A 45 -0.85 -22.42 -13.18
CA ARG A 45 0.26 -21.78 -13.92
C ARG A 45 0.31 -22.17 -15.41
N LEU A 46 -0.11 -23.39 -15.77
CA LEU A 46 -0.11 -23.88 -17.15
C LEU A 46 -1.30 -23.35 -17.96
N GLU A 47 -2.42 -23.08 -17.30
CA GLU A 47 -3.64 -22.56 -17.94
C GLU A 47 -3.66 -21.02 -17.96
N GLY A 48 -3.06 -20.41 -16.94
CA GLY A 48 -3.18 -18.99 -16.63
C GLY A 48 -2.69 -18.03 -17.71
N TYR A 49 -1.94 -18.53 -18.70
CA TYR A 49 -1.32 -17.74 -19.77
C TYR A 49 -1.64 -18.25 -21.18
N LYS A 50 -2.56 -19.23 -21.35
CA LYS A 50 -2.86 -19.83 -22.65
C LYS A 50 -3.42 -18.85 -23.69
N ASN A 51 -4.18 -17.86 -23.24
CA ASN A 51 -4.71 -16.81 -24.11
C ASN A 51 -4.84 -15.50 -23.34
N GLY A 52 -5.00 -14.39 -24.09
CA GLY A 52 -5.04 -13.05 -23.51
C GLY A 52 -6.20 -12.80 -22.53
N HIS A 53 -7.32 -13.51 -22.66
CA HIS A 53 -8.47 -13.37 -21.76
C HIS A 53 -8.17 -13.99 -20.39
N ILE A 54 -7.73 -15.25 -20.38
CA ILE A 54 -7.33 -15.95 -19.15
C ILE A 54 -6.15 -15.22 -18.51
N GLU A 55 -5.16 -14.80 -19.30
CA GLU A 55 -4.02 -14.04 -18.81
C GLU A 55 -4.44 -12.76 -18.06
N LYS A 56 -5.39 -12.01 -18.62
CA LYS A 56 -5.92 -10.81 -17.97
C LYS A 56 -6.57 -11.15 -16.61
N ILE A 57 -7.32 -12.24 -16.54
CA ILE A 57 -7.95 -12.72 -15.30
C ILE A 57 -6.87 -13.13 -14.28
N SER A 58 -5.88 -13.92 -14.69
CA SER A 58 -4.77 -14.37 -13.85
C SER A 58 -4.01 -13.19 -13.24
N ARG A 59 -3.66 -12.18 -14.05
CA ARG A 59 -3.01 -10.95 -13.57
C ARG A 59 -3.91 -10.17 -12.61
N GLY A 60 -5.21 -10.11 -12.89
CA GLY A 60 -6.19 -9.48 -12.00
C GLY A 60 -6.27 -10.15 -10.63
N ALA A 61 -6.24 -11.50 -10.58
CA ALA A 61 -6.26 -12.27 -9.35
C ALA A 61 -5.00 -12.05 -8.50
N LEU A 62 -3.82 -12.14 -9.13
CA LEU A 62 -2.53 -11.85 -8.48
C LEU A 62 -2.49 -10.41 -7.92
N ARG A 63 -3.01 -9.46 -8.70
CA ARG A 63 -3.13 -8.07 -8.26
C ARG A 63 -4.04 -7.93 -7.05
N ALA A 64 -5.25 -8.49 -7.10
CA ALA A 64 -6.19 -8.41 -5.99
C ALA A 64 -5.61 -9.00 -4.70
N ALA A 65 -4.97 -10.18 -4.77
CA ALA A 65 -4.31 -10.80 -3.63
C ALA A 65 -3.17 -9.93 -3.08
N THR A 66 -2.35 -9.36 -3.96
CA THR A 66 -1.27 -8.44 -3.56
C THR A 66 -1.82 -7.19 -2.89
N GLU A 67 -2.90 -6.61 -3.44
CA GLU A 67 -3.54 -5.41 -2.87
C GLU A 67 -4.15 -5.65 -1.49
N GLN A 68 -4.65 -6.86 -1.23
CA GLN A 68 -5.19 -7.27 0.07
C GLN A 68 -4.08 -7.55 1.09
N ALA A 69 -2.98 -8.15 0.65
CA ALA A 69 -1.86 -8.51 1.52
C ALA A 69 -1.00 -7.30 1.94
N LEU A 70 -0.92 -6.26 1.10
CA LEU A 70 -0.06 -5.11 1.34
C LEU A 70 -0.58 -4.23 2.48
N ASN A 71 0.22 -4.13 3.55
CA ASN A 71 -0.03 -3.23 4.66
C ASN A 71 1.29 -2.76 5.33
N SER A 72 1.19 -2.04 6.44
CA SER A 72 2.34 -1.50 7.15
C SER A 72 3.18 -2.54 7.91
N LYS A 73 2.70 -3.78 8.08
CA LYS A 73 3.30 -4.84 8.91
C LYS A 73 3.77 -6.07 8.12
N THR A 74 3.22 -6.32 6.93
CA THR A 74 3.52 -7.51 6.10
C THR A 74 4.55 -7.24 5.00
N ILE A 75 5.50 -8.15 4.83
CA ILE A 75 6.35 -8.22 3.63
C ILE A 75 5.62 -9.10 2.62
N VAL A 76 5.37 -8.58 1.43
CA VAL A 76 4.69 -9.31 0.36
C VAL A 76 5.71 -9.70 -0.70
N VAL A 77 5.81 -10.99 -0.98
CA VAL A 77 6.64 -11.55 -2.06
C VAL A 77 5.73 -12.08 -3.15
N LEU A 78 5.75 -11.43 -4.31
CA LEU A 78 4.98 -11.81 -5.48
C LEU A 78 5.87 -12.57 -6.46
N ASP A 79 5.69 -13.90 -6.53
CA ASP A 79 6.28 -14.77 -7.53
C ASP A 79 5.26 -15.04 -8.65
N ALA A 80 5.43 -14.33 -9.75
CA ALA A 80 4.67 -14.51 -10.98
C ALA A 80 5.53 -14.06 -12.16
N LEU A 81 5.03 -14.22 -13.39
CA LEU A 81 5.80 -13.83 -14.59
C LEU A 81 6.12 -12.33 -14.66
N ASN A 82 5.15 -11.47 -14.32
CA ASN A 82 5.23 -10.00 -14.33
C ASN A 82 5.99 -9.42 -15.53
N TYR A 83 5.76 -10.02 -16.70
CA TYR A 83 6.58 -9.87 -17.90
C TYR A 83 6.30 -8.59 -18.71
N ILE A 84 5.19 -7.91 -18.40
CA ILE A 84 4.85 -6.60 -18.98
C ILE A 84 5.09 -5.48 -17.97
N LYS A 85 5.58 -4.34 -18.46
CA LYS A 85 5.85 -3.15 -17.66
C LYS A 85 4.58 -2.57 -17.03
N GLY A 86 3.44 -2.70 -17.71
CA GLY A 86 2.15 -2.24 -17.20
C GLY A 86 1.77 -2.94 -15.90
N SER A 87 2.01 -4.25 -15.80
CA SER A 87 1.75 -5.00 -14.56
C SER A 87 2.66 -4.55 -13.43
N ARG A 88 3.96 -4.36 -13.71
CA ARG A 88 4.93 -3.86 -12.71
C ARG A 88 4.58 -2.45 -12.24
N TYR A 89 4.15 -1.58 -13.15
CA TYR A 89 3.70 -0.23 -12.82
C TYR A 89 2.47 -0.21 -11.92
N GLU A 90 1.51 -1.12 -12.10
CA GLU A 90 0.35 -1.25 -11.20
C GLU A 90 0.80 -1.62 -9.78
N PHE A 91 1.73 -2.58 -9.64
CA PHE A 91 2.29 -2.94 -8.34
C PHE A 91 3.09 -1.80 -7.68
N PHE A 92 3.88 -1.07 -8.46
CA PHE A 92 4.56 0.13 -7.98
C PHE A 92 3.56 1.19 -7.47
N CYS A 93 2.50 1.46 -8.24
CA CYS A 93 1.45 2.41 -7.83
C CYS A 93 0.82 1.99 -6.50
N LYS A 94 0.57 0.68 -6.33
CA LYS A 94 0.01 0.15 -5.08
C LYS A 94 0.99 0.28 -3.91
N ALA A 95 2.25 -0.08 -4.11
CA ALA A 95 3.29 0.09 -3.10
C ALA A 95 3.44 1.56 -2.67
N ARG A 96 3.36 2.48 -3.64
CA ARG A 96 3.37 3.93 -3.40
C ARG A 96 2.16 4.39 -2.61
N ALA A 97 0.95 3.91 -2.92
CA ALA A 97 -0.26 4.27 -2.20
C ALA A 97 -0.19 3.86 -0.71
N GLU A 98 0.41 2.70 -0.42
CA GLU A 98 0.64 2.21 0.95
C GLU A 98 1.92 2.76 1.59
N SER A 99 2.62 3.70 0.92
CA SER A 99 3.89 4.29 1.37
C SER A 99 4.93 3.24 1.78
N THR A 100 5.06 2.18 0.98
CA THR A 100 5.99 1.08 1.26
C THR A 100 7.17 1.03 0.29
N THR A 101 8.20 0.27 0.67
CA THR A 101 9.34 -0.06 -0.21
C THR A 101 8.88 -1.00 -1.31
N TYR A 102 9.45 -0.82 -2.50
CA TYR A 102 9.11 -1.58 -3.70
C TYR A 102 10.42 -2.06 -4.34
N CYS A 103 10.49 -3.35 -4.63
CA CYS A 103 11.67 -3.99 -5.18
C CYS A 103 11.30 -4.90 -6.35
N VAL A 104 11.87 -4.66 -7.53
CA VAL A 104 11.80 -5.58 -8.66
C VAL A 104 13.04 -6.48 -8.64
N VAL A 105 12.82 -7.78 -8.65
CA VAL A 105 13.87 -8.81 -8.84
C VAL A 105 13.71 -9.40 -10.22
N TYR A 106 14.64 -9.08 -11.12
CA TYR A 106 14.64 -9.60 -12.48
C TYR A 106 15.47 -10.89 -12.54
N VAL A 107 14.83 -11.99 -12.91
CA VAL A 107 15.52 -13.26 -13.20
C VAL A 107 15.75 -13.34 -14.70
N ASP A 108 16.96 -12.96 -15.10
CA ASP A 108 17.40 -12.80 -16.48
C ASP A 108 17.96 -14.12 -17.02
N THR A 109 17.06 -15.00 -17.47
CA THR A 109 17.42 -16.29 -18.05
C THR A 109 17.19 -16.24 -19.56
N PRO A 110 18.20 -16.57 -20.39
CA PRO A 110 18.03 -16.68 -21.84
C PRO A 110 16.93 -17.67 -22.22
N VAL A 111 16.21 -17.38 -23.31
CA VAL A 111 15.06 -18.19 -23.78
C VAL A 111 15.44 -19.65 -24.00
N GLU A 112 16.60 -19.90 -24.62
CA GLU A 112 17.12 -21.24 -24.89
C GLU A 112 17.30 -22.05 -23.60
N LEU A 113 17.84 -21.41 -22.56
CA LEU A 113 18.03 -22.05 -21.27
C LEU A 113 16.70 -22.24 -20.53
N ALA A 114 15.77 -21.28 -20.63
CA ALA A 114 14.43 -21.42 -20.09
C ALA A 114 13.69 -22.62 -20.72
N LEU A 115 13.78 -22.79 -22.04
CA LEU A 115 13.23 -23.95 -22.76
C LEU A 115 13.88 -25.27 -22.32
N LYS A 116 15.21 -25.28 -22.16
CA LYS A 116 15.95 -26.45 -21.67
C LYS A 116 15.56 -26.83 -20.24
N ARG A 117 15.40 -25.86 -19.35
CA ARG A 117 14.93 -26.10 -17.98
C ARG A 117 13.48 -26.58 -17.98
N ASN A 118 12.65 -25.99 -18.84
CA ASN A 118 11.25 -26.36 -18.97
C ASN A 118 11.06 -27.83 -19.35
N SER A 119 11.86 -28.36 -20.29
CA SER A 119 11.75 -29.78 -20.70
C SER A 119 12.15 -30.78 -19.62
N GLN A 120 12.77 -30.33 -18.53
CA GLN A 120 13.17 -31.14 -17.38
C GLN A 120 12.16 -31.08 -16.23
N LEU A 121 11.09 -30.28 -16.36
CA LEU A 121 10.04 -30.20 -15.34
C LEU A 121 9.09 -31.39 -15.48
N ASP A 122 8.57 -31.87 -14.35
CA ASP A 122 7.49 -32.86 -14.32
C ASP A 122 6.23 -32.36 -15.06
N GLU A 123 5.97 -31.06 -14.91
CA GLU A 123 4.89 -30.33 -15.56
C GLU A 123 5.46 -29.15 -16.38
N PRO A 124 5.83 -29.38 -17.65
CA PRO A 124 6.39 -28.36 -18.52
C PRO A 124 5.29 -27.41 -19.04
N TYR A 125 5.65 -26.15 -19.24
CA TYR A 125 4.87 -25.24 -20.08
C TYR A 125 4.95 -25.68 -21.55
N GLU A 126 3.95 -25.33 -22.36
CA GLU A 126 4.07 -25.47 -23.82
C GLU A 126 5.26 -24.61 -24.31
N PRO A 127 6.22 -25.18 -25.08
CA PRO A 127 7.37 -24.42 -25.59
C PRO A 127 6.96 -23.16 -26.37
N GLU A 128 5.86 -23.23 -27.12
CA GLU A 128 5.27 -22.12 -27.86
C GLU A 128 4.86 -20.97 -26.93
N LEU A 129 4.33 -21.29 -25.74
CA LEU A 129 3.96 -20.29 -24.73
C LEU A 129 5.20 -19.53 -24.23
N ILE A 130 6.31 -20.24 -23.97
CA ILE A 130 7.57 -19.61 -23.53
C ILE A 130 8.07 -18.63 -24.59
N ASN A 131 8.10 -19.06 -25.86
CA ASN A 131 8.50 -18.20 -26.97
C ASN A 131 7.56 -16.99 -27.14
N ALA A 132 6.24 -17.20 -27.03
CA ALA A 132 5.26 -16.14 -27.13
C ALA A 132 5.35 -15.13 -25.97
N ILE A 133 5.72 -15.56 -24.77
CA ILE A 133 5.97 -14.66 -23.63
C ILE A 133 7.31 -13.94 -23.81
N ALA A 134 8.35 -14.63 -24.26
CA ALA A 134 9.65 -14.01 -24.53
C ALA A 134 9.56 -12.90 -25.58
N ALA A 135 8.81 -13.10 -26.67
CA ALA A 135 8.58 -12.09 -27.70
C ALA A 135 7.83 -10.85 -27.19
N ARG A 136 7.04 -10.99 -26.11
CA ARG A 136 6.28 -9.91 -25.47
C ARG A 136 6.94 -9.41 -24.18
N PHE A 137 8.09 -9.95 -23.79
CA PHE A 137 8.75 -9.64 -22.53
C PHE A 137 9.31 -8.22 -22.57
N GLU A 138 8.77 -7.35 -21.71
CA GLU A 138 9.26 -5.99 -21.55
C GLU A 138 10.28 -5.99 -20.42
N VAL A 139 11.57 -6.06 -20.76
CA VAL A 139 12.68 -6.06 -19.79
C VAL A 139 12.57 -4.84 -18.85
N PRO A 140 12.71 -5.03 -17.52
CA PRO A 140 12.74 -3.93 -16.56
C PRO A 140 13.77 -2.86 -16.95
N ASN A 141 13.35 -1.59 -16.93
CA ASN A 141 14.19 -0.49 -17.38
C ASN A 141 14.79 0.29 -16.21
N GLU A 142 16.12 0.22 -16.05
CA GLU A 142 16.88 0.92 -15.02
C GLU A 142 16.66 2.45 -15.00
N LYS A 143 16.38 3.06 -16.16
CA LYS A 143 16.12 4.52 -16.24
C LYS A 143 14.81 4.90 -15.56
N ASN A 144 13.88 3.96 -15.43
CA ASN A 144 12.60 4.19 -14.78
C ASN A 144 12.72 3.82 -13.31
N ARG A 145 12.69 4.80 -12.41
CA ARG A 145 12.75 4.53 -10.95
C ARG A 145 11.74 3.47 -10.47
N TRP A 146 10.57 3.42 -11.09
CA TRP A 146 9.50 2.46 -10.74
C TRP A 146 9.68 1.09 -11.39
N ASP A 147 10.53 0.96 -12.42
CA ASP A 147 10.79 -0.28 -13.15
C ASP A 147 12.23 -0.76 -13.01
N HIS A 148 13.04 -0.06 -12.19
CA HIS A 148 14.44 -0.38 -12.00
C HIS A 148 14.57 -1.75 -11.33
N PRO A 149 15.21 -2.75 -11.97
CA PRO A 149 15.49 -4.02 -11.32
C PRO A 149 16.55 -3.80 -10.24
N LEU A 150 16.16 -3.74 -8.97
CA LEU A 150 17.11 -3.56 -7.86
C LEU A 150 18.07 -4.74 -7.77
N PHE A 151 17.60 -5.93 -8.18
CA PHE A 151 18.40 -7.14 -8.23
C PHE A 151 18.24 -7.81 -9.59
N HIS A 152 19.38 -8.18 -10.16
CA HIS A 152 19.50 -8.89 -11.41
C HIS A 152 20.08 -10.27 -11.13
N VAL A 153 19.28 -11.32 -11.33
CA VAL A 153 19.66 -12.70 -11.06
C VAL A 153 19.85 -13.41 -12.38
N THR A 154 21.10 -13.69 -12.73
CA THR A 154 21.47 -14.41 -13.96
C THR A 154 21.57 -15.92 -13.70
N PRO A 155 21.69 -16.77 -14.74
CA PRO A 155 21.88 -18.20 -14.57
C PRO A 155 23.12 -18.55 -13.75
N GLU A 156 24.22 -17.80 -13.93
CA GLU A 156 25.45 -17.98 -13.15
C GLU A 156 25.20 -17.69 -11.67
N THR A 157 24.39 -16.68 -11.38
CA THR A 157 24.01 -16.33 -10.01
C THR A 157 23.14 -17.43 -9.37
N LEU A 158 22.25 -18.05 -10.14
CA LEU A 158 21.40 -19.17 -9.69
C LEU A 158 22.20 -20.44 -9.40
N GLU A 159 23.27 -20.67 -10.16
CA GLU A 159 24.13 -21.84 -10.05
C GLU A 159 25.22 -21.67 -8.99
N SER A 160 25.55 -20.42 -8.63
CA SER A 160 26.42 -20.10 -7.50
C SER A 160 25.71 -20.25 -6.14
N ASP A 161 26.46 -20.57 -5.08
CA ASP A 161 25.95 -20.60 -3.69
C ASP A 161 25.52 -19.22 -3.14
N GLY A 162 25.63 -18.14 -3.94
CA GLY A 162 25.52 -16.75 -3.51
C GLY A 162 24.29 -16.01 -4.00
N LEU A 163 23.07 -16.53 -3.79
CA LEU A 163 21.86 -15.72 -4.02
C LEU A 163 21.89 -14.48 -3.11
N PRO A 164 21.55 -13.27 -3.61
CA PRO A 164 21.64 -12.02 -2.86
C PRO A 164 20.51 -11.86 -1.83
N LEU A 165 20.15 -12.92 -1.09
CA LEU A 165 18.99 -12.95 -0.18
C LEU A 165 19.11 -11.90 0.94
N ALA A 166 20.29 -11.80 1.54
CA ALA A 166 20.59 -10.81 2.57
C ALA A 166 20.48 -9.37 2.02
N GLN A 167 21.02 -9.14 0.83
CA GLN A 167 20.98 -7.82 0.18
C GLN A 167 19.55 -7.43 -0.19
N ILE A 168 18.74 -8.38 -0.68
CA ILE A 168 17.32 -8.17 -0.91
C ILE A 168 16.62 -7.81 0.41
N ALA A 169 16.83 -8.57 1.47
CA ALA A 169 16.23 -8.28 2.78
C ALA A 169 16.62 -6.90 3.32
N ASP A 170 17.88 -6.48 3.16
CA ASP A 170 18.35 -5.16 3.56
C ASP A 170 17.72 -4.04 2.72
N ALA A 171 17.62 -4.21 1.40
CA ALA A 171 16.95 -3.26 0.53
C ALA A 171 15.46 -3.09 0.89
N LEU A 172 14.83 -4.16 1.36
CA LEU A 172 13.44 -4.11 1.82
C LEU A 172 13.28 -3.35 3.14
N ARG A 173 14.19 -3.57 4.10
CA ARG A 173 14.14 -2.98 5.46
C ARG A 173 14.63 -1.53 5.51
N PHE A 174 15.71 -1.24 4.79
CA PHE A 174 16.43 0.03 4.86
C PHE A 174 16.25 0.88 3.59
N GLY A 175 15.58 0.35 2.57
CA GLY A 175 15.28 1.08 1.35
C GLY A 175 14.37 2.29 1.59
N GLN A 176 14.47 3.29 0.72
CA GLN A 176 13.60 4.46 0.79
C GLN A 176 12.18 4.09 0.33
N ALA A 177 11.22 4.21 1.24
CA ALA A 177 9.81 4.03 0.92
C ALA A 177 9.35 4.99 -0.19
N THR A 178 8.51 4.48 -1.09
CA THR A 178 7.92 5.28 -2.16
C THR A 178 6.86 6.19 -1.57
N LYS A 179 7.15 7.50 -1.43
CA LYS A 179 6.20 8.44 -0.80
C LYS A 179 4.94 8.62 -1.68
N ALA A 180 3.78 8.35 -1.10
CA ALA A 180 2.49 8.73 -1.69
C ALA A 180 2.44 10.25 -1.91
N GLY A 181 1.97 10.70 -3.07
CA GLY A 181 1.51 12.08 -3.19
C GLY A 181 0.26 12.27 -2.34
N LEU A 182 -0.05 13.51 -1.94
CA LEU A 182 -1.27 13.82 -1.16
C LEU A 182 -2.55 13.32 -1.87
N ALA A 183 -2.55 13.26 -3.20
CA ALA A 183 -3.66 12.73 -4.01
C ALA A 183 -3.81 11.20 -3.99
N THR A 184 -2.84 10.45 -3.45
CA THR A 184 -2.78 8.98 -3.48
C THR A 184 -2.91 8.34 -2.10
N LYS A 185 -2.98 9.14 -1.03
CA LYS A 185 -3.31 8.62 0.29
C LYS A 185 -4.74 8.12 0.25
N ARG A 186 -4.96 6.84 0.58
CA ARG A 186 -6.31 6.31 0.84
C ARG A 186 -7.00 7.29 1.78
N ALA A 187 -8.13 7.83 1.37
CA ALA A 187 -9.00 8.54 2.30
C ALA A 187 -9.29 7.57 3.46
N PRO A 188 -9.28 8.04 4.72
CA PRO A 188 -9.80 7.25 5.82
C PRO A 188 -11.16 6.69 5.42
N ALA A 189 -11.55 5.52 5.94
CA ALA A 189 -12.92 5.04 5.79
C ALA A 189 -13.83 6.05 6.51
N VAL A 190 -14.27 7.07 5.80
CA VAL A 190 -15.16 8.09 6.32
C VAL A 190 -16.52 7.44 6.40
N GLU A 191 -17.09 7.38 7.61
CA GLU A 191 -18.46 6.95 7.81
C GLU A 191 -19.38 7.76 6.89
N THR A 192 -20.35 7.12 6.25
CA THR A 192 -21.25 7.74 5.25
C THR A 192 -21.97 8.99 5.76
N SER A 193 -22.05 9.19 7.08
CA SER A 193 -22.66 10.33 7.77
C SER A 193 -21.66 11.37 8.31
N PHE A 194 -20.35 11.26 8.07
CA PHE A 194 -19.34 12.10 8.73
C PHE A 194 -19.59 13.61 8.60
N VAL A 195 -19.94 14.09 7.40
CA VAL A 195 -20.20 15.52 7.17
C VAL A 195 -21.39 16.00 8.00
N GLN A 196 -22.44 15.17 8.06
CA GLN A 196 -23.64 15.47 8.85
C GLN A 196 -23.30 15.48 10.35
N GLU A 197 -22.55 14.50 10.86
CA GLU A 197 -22.14 14.45 12.27
C GLU A 197 -21.20 15.61 12.63
N LEU A 198 -20.25 15.96 11.77
CA LEU A 198 -19.38 17.13 11.95
C LEU A 198 -20.20 18.42 12.09
N GLU A 199 -21.22 18.61 11.25
CA GLU A 199 -22.08 19.78 11.34
C GLU A 199 -22.92 19.81 12.63
N LEU A 200 -23.48 18.67 13.03
CA LEU A 200 -24.30 18.52 14.23
C LEU A 200 -23.49 18.72 15.52
N VAL A 201 -22.35 18.06 15.65
CA VAL A 201 -21.45 18.15 16.81
C VAL A 201 -20.95 19.58 16.98
N THR A 202 -20.43 20.18 15.91
CA THR A 202 -19.89 21.55 15.99
C THR A 202 -20.99 22.59 16.25
N ALA A 203 -22.20 22.40 15.74
CA ALA A 203 -23.33 23.28 16.06
C ALA A 203 -23.69 23.24 17.55
N ALA A 204 -23.85 22.03 18.12
CA ALA A 204 -24.22 21.85 19.51
C ALA A 204 -23.22 22.50 20.48
N ILE A 205 -21.91 22.39 20.20
CA ILE A 205 -20.86 23.01 21.01
C ILE A 205 -20.91 24.55 20.90
N VAL A 206 -21.11 25.08 19.69
CA VAL A 206 -21.24 26.54 19.48
C VAL A 206 -22.46 27.11 20.22
N ASP A 207 -23.59 26.42 20.17
CA ASP A 207 -24.82 26.86 20.84
C ASP A 207 -24.66 26.83 22.37
N ALA A 208 -24.03 25.79 22.91
CA ALA A 208 -23.70 25.69 24.34
C ALA A 208 -22.77 26.83 24.79
N LEU A 209 -21.74 27.14 24.01
CA LEU A 209 -20.80 28.23 24.28
C LEU A 209 -21.50 29.60 24.27
N ILE A 210 -22.32 29.88 23.25
CA ILE A 210 -23.03 31.16 23.15
C ILE A 210 -24.04 31.32 24.29
N ALA A 211 -24.72 30.25 24.71
CA ALA A 211 -25.63 30.26 25.85
C ALA A 211 -24.86 30.56 27.15
N TYR A 212 -23.77 29.84 27.40
CA TYR A 212 -22.93 30.04 28.59
C TYR A 212 -22.40 31.48 28.72
N GLN A 213 -21.95 32.07 27.61
CA GLN A 213 -21.48 33.45 27.61
C GLN A 213 -22.60 34.48 27.80
N ARG A 214 -23.84 34.16 27.38
CA ARG A 214 -25.00 35.02 27.62
C ARG A 214 -25.35 35.08 29.10
N ASP A 215 -25.14 33.98 29.81
CA ASP A 215 -25.40 33.87 31.26
C ASP A 215 -24.26 34.45 32.11
N GLY A 216 -23.25 35.08 31.49
CA GLY A 216 -22.16 35.80 32.16
C GLY A 216 -20.91 34.96 32.42
N GLY A 217 -20.83 33.72 31.91
CA GLY A 217 -19.68 32.84 32.08
C GLY A 217 -18.48 33.24 31.20
N ILE A 218 -17.41 33.78 31.80
CA ILE A 218 -16.23 34.28 31.06
C ILE A 218 -14.89 33.80 31.66
N ALA A 219 -14.90 33.06 32.78
CA ALA A 219 -13.68 32.60 33.46
C ALA A 219 -13.88 31.26 34.18
N ASP A 220 -14.43 30.25 33.49
CA ASP A 220 -14.61 28.91 34.04
C ASP A 220 -14.49 27.85 32.94
N ARG A 221 -14.44 26.58 33.38
CA ARG A 221 -14.45 25.42 32.51
C ARG A 221 -15.89 25.08 32.11
N LEU A 222 -16.14 25.06 30.81
CA LEU A 222 -17.43 24.69 30.25
C LEU A 222 -17.40 23.23 29.78
N VAL A 223 -18.26 22.40 30.37
CA VAL A 223 -18.57 21.07 29.83
C VAL A 223 -19.53 21.25 28.66
N VAL A 224 -19.11 20.82 27.47
CA VAL A 224 -19.90 20.96 26.24
C VAL A 224 -20.49 19.62 25.80
N PRO A 225 -21.66 19.63 25.13
CA PRO A 225 -22.28 18.39 24.65
C PRO A 225 -21.40 17.71 23.60
N LYS A 226 -21.41 16.37 23.61
CA LYS A 226 -20.70 15.51 22.65
C LYS A 226 -19.16 15.67 22.66
N ALA A 227 -18.58 16.18 23.74
CA ALA A 227 -17.14 16.15 24.01
C ALA A 227 -16.91 15.65 25.44
N SER A 228 -15.78 14.96 25.65
CA SER A 228 -15.25 14.63 26.97
C SER A 228 -14.30 15.72 27.47
N ALA A 229 -13.72 16.51 26.55
CA ALA A 229 -12.83 17.62 26.87
C ALA A 229 -13.59 18.86 27.39
N GLU A 230 -12.98 19.56 28.35
CA GLU A 230 -13.48 20.83 28.89
C GLU A 230 -13.02 22.01 28.04
N LEU A 231 -13.94 22.95 27.77
CA LEU A 231 -13.63 24.20 27.09
C LEU A 231 -13.19 25.24 28.13
N HIS A 232 -12.04 25.85 27.93
CA HIS A 232 -11.46 26.86 28.81
C HIS A 232 -11.59 28.24 28.15
N LEU A 233 -12.41 29.11 28.73
CA LEU A 233 -12.59 30.47 28.25
C LEU A 233 -11.82 31.44 29.16
N TYR A 234 -10.83 32.13 28.59
CA TYR A 234 -10.09 33.21 29.27
C TYR A 234 -10.61 34.60 28.88
N ARG A 235 -11.45 34.67 27.84
CA ARG A 235 -12.12 35.88 27.36
C ARG A 235 -13.46 35.51 26.72
N SER A 236 -14.35 36.49 26.60
CA SER A 236 -15.57 36.32 25.81
C SER A 236 -15.26 36.32 24.32
N MET A 237 -15.72 35.30 23.60
CA MET A 237 -15.71 35.28 22.13
C MET A 237 -17.06 35.77 21.61
N THR A 238 -17.08 36.57 20.55
CA THR A 238 -18.37 37.00 19.98
C THR A 238 -19.04 35.85 19.21
N ALA A 239 -20.37 35.88 19.08
CA ALA A 239 -21.08 34.86 18.28
C ALA A 239 -20.57 34.80 16.82
N ALA A 240 -20.12 35.94 16.26
CA ALA A 240 -19.53 36.00 14.94
C ALA A 240 -18.16 35.29 14.87
N GLU A 241 -17.34 35.46 15.91
CA GLU A 241 -16.02 34.85 16.05
C GLU A 241 -16.11 33.33 16.22
N VAL A 242 -16.97 32.85 17.12
CA VAL A 242 -17.20 31.41 17.33
C VAL A 242 -17.70 30.74 16.05
N ARG A 243 -18.63 31.37 15.32
CA ARG A 243 -19.10 30.87 14.01
C ARG A 243 -18.01 30.87 12.94
N ARG A 244 -17.07 31.83 12.97
CA ARG A 244 -15.91 31.86 12.07
C ARG A 244 -14.98 30.68 12.37
N HIS A 245 -14.65 30.44 13.64
CA HIS A 245 -13.85 29.30 14.07
C HIS A 245 -14.49 27.97 13.68
N ARG A 246 -15.81 27.81 13.86
CA ARG A 246 -16.54 26.64 13.37
C ARG A 246 -16.34 26.40 11.86
N ARG A 247 -16.52 27.44 11.02
CA ARG A 247 -16.32 27.30 9.56
C ARG A 247 -14.88 26.90 9.21
N GLN A 248 -13.90 27.46 9.90
CA GLN A 248 -12.49 27.13 9.69
C GLN A 248 -12.18 25.68 10.09
N PHE A 249 -12.67 25.25 11.25
CA PHE A 249 -12.52 23.88 11.72
C PHE A 249 -13.17 22.86 10.79
N ILE A 250 -14.40 23.13 10.30
CA ILE A 250 -15.08 22.26 9.33
C ILE A 250 -14.23 22.11 8.07
N LYS A 251 -13.69 23.20 7.52
CA LYS A 251 -12.85 23.15 6.33
C LYS A 251 -11.57 22.34 6.52
N ILE A 252 -10.92 22.47 7.68
CA ILE A 252 -9.70 21.72 8.02
C ILE A 252 -10.02 20.23 8.17
N THR A 253 -11.10 19.91 8.89
CA THR A 253 -11.51 18.54 9.23
C THR A 253 -12.06 17.78 8.03
N GLN A 254 -12.65 18.48 7.06
CA GLN A 254 -13.01 17.88 5.76
C GLN A 254 -11.79 17.50 4.92
N MET A 255 -10.66 18.21 5.06
CA MET A 255 -9.40 17.86 4.38
C MET A 255 -8.67 16.70 5.05
N VAL A 256 -8.80 16.56 6.38
CA VAL A 256 -8.23 15.46 7.16
C VAL A 256 -9.30 14.90 8.10
N PRO A 257 -10.12 13.94 7.63
CA PRO A 257 -11.19 13.35 8.43
C PRO A 257 -10.65 12.59 9.67
N CYS A 258 -11.46 12.54 10.71
CA CYS A 258 -11.19 11.79 11.94
C CYS A 258 -12.40 10.92 12.33
N PRO A 259 -12.27 9.99 13.28
CA PRO A 259 -13.41 9.25 13.82
C PRO A 259 -14.49 10.20 14.37
N VAL A 260 -15.77 9.85 14.20
CA VAL A 260 -16.90 10.67 14.67
C VAL A 260 -16.86 10.85 16.20
N SER A 261 -16.39 9.85 16.93
CA SER A 261 -16.23 9.89 18.39
C SER A 261 -15.25 10.97 18.87
N GLU A 262 -14.28 11.38 18.04
CA GLU A 262 -13.25 12.36 18.40
C GLU A 262 -13.61 13.80 17.98
N LEU A 263 -14.70 14.00 17.23
CA LEU A 263 -15.05 15.28 16.63
C LEU A 263 -15.26 16.38 17.67
N GLY A 264 -15.95 16.07 18.78
CA GLY A 264 -16.21 17.01 19.85
C GLY A 264 -14.93 17.46 20.54
N ASP A 265 -14.11 16.49 20.96
CA ASP A 265 -12.84 16.76 21.66
C ASP A 265 -11.89 17.60 20.80
N ARG A 266 -11.73 17.24 19.53
CA ARG A 266 -10.88 18.02 18.60
C ARG A 266 -11.39 19.43 18.37
N PHE A 267 -12.71 19.63 18.33
CA PHE A 267 -13.27 20.97 18.17
C PHE A 267 -13.08 21.80 19.43
N VAL A 268 -13.24 21.21 20.62
CA VAL A 268 -12.96 21.86 21.91
C VAL A 268 -11.49 22.24 22.02
N GLU A 269 -10.57 21.33 21.71
CA GLU A 269 -9.14 21.62 21.68
C GLU A 269 -8.79 22.74 20.71
N TYR A 270 -9.40 22.73 19.51
CA TYR A 270 -9.24 23.82 18.56
C TYR A 270 -9.72 25.15 19.13
N LEU A 271 -10.90 25.20 19.75
CA LEU A 271 -11.41 26.42 20.38
C LEU A 271 -10.52 26.88 21.56
N ASN A 272 -10.01 25.97 22.38
CA ASN A 272 -9.07 26.27 23.47
C ASN A 272 -7.76 26.92 22.97
N GLN A 273 -7.35 26.65 21.74
CA GLN A 273 -6.19 27.32 21.12
C GLN A 273 -6.52 28.73 20.60
N GLN A 274 -7.81 29.09 20.49
CA GLN A 274 -8.29 30.37 19.94
C GLN A 274 -8.91 31.27 21.01
N ALA A 275 -9.35 30.70 22.14
CA ALA A 275 -9.93 31.37 23.30
C ALA A 275 -8.85 32.12 24.08
#